data_AF-A0A286DG62-F1
#
_entry.id   AF-A0A286DG62-F1
#
_cell.length_a   1.000
_cell.length_b   1.000
_cell.length_c   1.000
_cell.angle_alpha   90.00
_cell.angle_beta   90.00
_cell.angle_gamma   90.00
#
_symmetry.space_group_name_H-M   'P 1'
#
loop_
_entity.id
_entity.type
_entity.pdbx_description
1 polymer ?
#
loop_
_entity_poly.entity_id
_entity_poly.type
_entity_poly.pdbx_seq_one_letter_code
_entity_poly.pdbx_strand_id
1 'polypeptide(L)'
;MAATHCCRQSPSVSLLFGQISADDIDAALESGLMDFVDCAACRAGDPDYAAMADVLTATRERLAQAWAARDRYRARNARLARRAAERDARRTAADAGKRSSLPAAAAAILARAKAKAAGRDAP
;
A
#
# COMPACT_ATOMS: atom_id res chain seq x y z
N MET A 1 18.83 34.16 -24.44
CA MET A 1 19.51 32.99 -25.06
C MET A 1 19.93 31.99 -23.98
N ALA A 2 18.97 31.31 -23.33
CA ALA A 2 19.22 30.38 -22.22
C ALA A 2 18.69 28.95 -22.50
N ALA A 3 18.45 28.61 -23.77
CA ALA A 3 17.94 27.29 -24.17
C ALA A 3 19.02 26.19 -24.07
N THR A 4 20.30 26.56 -24.13
CA THR A 4 21.42 25.62 -24.21
C THR A 4 21.70 24.85 -22.90
N HIS A 5 21.27 25.38 -21.75
CA HIS A 5 21.58 24.75 -20.46
C HIS A 5 20.57 23.67 -20.04
N CYS A 6 19.29 23.80 -20.44
CA CYS A 6 18.23 22.89 -20.00
C CYS A 6 18.32 21.51 -20.70
N CYS A 7 18.51 21.46 -22.03
CA CYS A 7 18.56 20.18 -22.75
C CYS A 7 19.86 19.37 -22.48
N ARG A 8 20.88 19.90 -21.76
CA ARG A 8 22.11 19.17 -21.40
C ARG A 8 21.98 18.32 -20.13
N GLN A 9 21.09 18.71 -19.23
CA GLN A 9 20.91 18.03 -17.94
C GLN A 9 19.85 16.94 -18.01
N SER A 10 18.91 17.03 -18.96
CA SER A 10 17.83 16.06 -19.14
C SER A 10 18.32 14.76 -19.80
N PRO A 11 17.76 13.61 -19.43
CA PRO A 11 18.02 12.35 -20.12
C PRO A 11 17.60 12.42 -21.60
N SER A 12 18.31 11.70 -22.47
CA SER A 12 18.12 11.78 -23.92
C SER A 12 16.77 11.22 -24.35
N VAL A 13 15.95 12.06 -25.01
CA VAL A 13 14.59 11.73 -25.47
C VAL A 13 14.58 10.51 -26.40
N SER A 14 15.54 10.39 -27.30
CA SER A 14 15.63 9.28 -28.25
C SER A 14 15.87 7.93 -27.57
N LEU A 15 16.75 7.89 -26.57
CA LEU A 15 17.01 6.68 -25.78
C LEU A 15 15.76 6.24 -25.04
N LEU A 16 15.15 7.15 -24.28
CA LEU A 16 13.95 6.88 -23.48
C LEU A 16 12.79 6.41 -24.37
N PHE A 17 12.60 7.07 -25.50
CA PHE A 17 11.56 6.69 -26.44
C PHE A 17 11.81 5.29 -27.02
N GLY A 18 13.06 4.95 -27.35
CA GLY A 18 13.42 3.63 -27.84
C GLY A 18 13.13 2.53 -26.81
N GLN A 19 13.46 2.76 -25.54
CA GLN A 19 13.19 1.82 -24.43
C GLN A 19 11.69 1.62 -24.20
N ILE A 20 10.91 2.71 -24.16
CA ILE A 20 9.44 2.62 -24.04
C ILE A 20 8.82 1.92 -25.25
N SER A 21 9.33 2.20 -26.46
CA SER A 21 8.86 1.53 -27.67
C SER A 21 9.16 0.03 -27.68
N ALA A 22 10.21 -0.39 -26.97
CA ALA A 22 10.56 -1.79 -26.74
C ALA A 22 9.82 -2.41 -25.52
N ASP A 23 8.92 -1.66 -24.88
CA ASP A 23 8.23 -2.03 -23.62
C ASP A 23 9.19 -2.28 -22.43
N ASP A 24 10.42 -1.77 -22.51
CA ASP A 24 11.42 -1.86 -21.45
C ASP A 24 11.31 -0.66 -20.50
N ILE A 25 10.25 -0.70 -19.69
CA ILE A 25 9.96 0.37 -18.73
C ILE A 25 11.03 0.46 -17.64
N ASP A 26 11.63 -0.66 -17.26
CA ASP A 26 12.68 -0.69 -16.22
C ASP A 26 13.95 0.03 -16.71
N ALA A 27 14.42 -0.26 -17.93
CA ALA A 27 15.55 0.47 -18.50
C ALA A 27 15.24 1.97 -18.68
N ALA A 28 14.00 2.32 -19.02
CA ALA A 28 13.58 3.73 -19.11
C ALA A 28 13.60 4.42 -17.75
N LEU A 29 13.17 3.75 -16.68
CA LEU A 29 13.25 4.27 -15.31
C LEU A 29 14.70 4.46 -14.87
N GLU A 30 15.58 3.49 -15.12
CA GLU A 30 17.03 3.60 -14.84
C GLU A 30 17.69 4.74 -15.61
N SER A 31 17.22 4.98 -16.84
CA SER A 31 17.68 6.07 -17.69
C SER A 31 17.09 7.43 -17.33
N GLY A 32 16.28 7.52 -16.26
CA GLY A 32 15.77 8.77 -15.72
C GLY A 32 14.42 9.23 -16.27
N LEU A 33 13.56 8.32 -16.75
CA LEU A 33 12.21 8.67 -17.25
C LEU A 33 11.40 9.57 -16.30
N MET A 34 11.51 9.37 -14.99
CA MET A 34 10.78 10.18 -14.01
C MET A 34 11.31 11.61 -13.88
N ASP A 35 12.59 11.81 -14.19
CA ASP A 35 13.29 13.10 -14.14
C ASP A 35 13.29 13.82 -15.49
N PHE A 36 12.72 13.20 -16.52
CA PHE A 36 12.56 13.82 -17.82
C PHE A 36 11.69 15.08 -17.73
N VAL A 37 12.26 16.19 -18.15
CA VAL A 37 11.58 17.48 -18.27
C VAL A 37 11.55 17.87 -19.74
N ASP A 38 10.34 18.10 -20.23
CA ASP A 38 10.12 18.59 -21.58
C ASP A 38 10.63 20.04 -21.74
N CYS A 39 11.31 20.30 -22.86
CA CYS A 39 11.87 21.59 -23.19
C CYS A 39 11.12 22.22 -24.35
N ALA A 40 10.47 23.36 -24.08
CA ALA A 40 9.70 24.12 -25.07
C ALA A 40 10.53 24.55 -26.30
N ALA A 41 11.82 24.84 -26.13
CA ALA A 41 12.70 25.23 -27.23
C ALA A 41 13.06 24.03 -28.13
N CYS A 42 13.40 22.89 -27.52
CA CYS A 42 13.67 21.64 -28.24
C CYS A 42 12.38 21.15 -28.95
N ARG A 43 11.20 21.34 -28.34
CA ARG A 43 9.87 21.07 -28.93
C ARG A 43 9.49 21.95 -30.12
N ALA A 44 9.80 23.24 -30.09
CA ALA A 44 9.48 24.15 -31.19
C ALA A 44 10.40 23.96 -32.41
N GLY A 45 11.61 23.43 -32.20
CA GLY A 45 12.61 23.24 -33.25
C GLY A 45 12.49 21.95 -34.04
N ASP A 46 11.78 20.95 -33.53
CA ASP A 46 11.70 19.61 -34.12
C ASP A 46 10.33 18.93 -33.85
N PRO A 47 9.52 18.69 -34.90
CA PRO A 47 8.27 17.95 -34.77
C PRO A 47 8.42 16.51 -34.26
N ASP A 48 9.52 15.82 -34.59
CA ASP A 48 9.76 14.45 -34.15
C ASP A 48 10.08 14.42 -32.66
N TYR A 49 10.87 15.38 -32.17
CA TYR A 49 11.08 15.59 -30.74
C TYR A 49 9.73 15.79 -30.02
N ALA A 50 8.83 16.62 -30.56
CA ALA A 50 7.54 16.91 -29.94
C ALA A 50 6.70 15.64 -29.75
N ALA A 51 6.60 14.81 -30.79
CA ALA A 51 5.87 13.54 -30.73
C ALA A 51 6.47 12.57 -29.71
N MET A 52 7.79 12.47 -29.65
CA MET A 52 8.48 11.61 -28.68
C MET A 52 8.27 12.12 -27.24
N ALA A 53 8.44 13.42 -27.01
CA ALA A 53 8.24 14.06 -25.71
C ALA A 53 6.81 13.87 -25.17
N ASP A 54 5.81 13.85 -26.04
CA ASP A 54 4.41 13.58 -25.66
C ASP A 54 4.23 12.15 -25.16
N VAL A 55 4.83 11.17 -25.84
CA VAL A 55 4.81 9.77 -25.39
C VAL A 55 5.52 9.62 -24.04
N LEU A 56 6.69 10.24 -23.87
CA LEU A 56 7.42 10.19 -22.60
C LEU A 56 6.60 10.80 -21.45
N THR A 57 5.99 11.97 -21.69
CA THR A 57 5.18 12.67 -20.70
C THR A 57 3.96 11.84 -20.30
N ALA A 58 3.23 11.28 -21.26
CA ALA A 58 2.08 10.43 -21.00
C ALA A 58 2.45 9.17 -20.21
N THR A 59 3.56 8.51 -20.54
CA THR A 59 4.04 7.33 -19.81
C THR A 59 4.41 7.67 -18.38
N ARG A 60 5.16 8.75 -18.17
CA ARG A 60 5.53 9.24 -16.84
C ARG A 60 4.30 9.53 -15.97
N GLU A 61 3.30 10.20 -16.53
CA GLU A 61 2.05 10.50 -15.82
C GLU A 61 1.28 9.24 -15.43
N ARG A 62 1.18 8.26 -16.34
CA ARG A 62 0.53 6.98 -16.05
C ARG A 62 1.24 6.23 -14.91
N LEU A 63 2.57 6.20 -14.91
CA LEU A 63 3.37 5.58 -13.84
C LEU A 63 3.16 6.29 -12.51
N ALA A 64 3.23 7.62 -12.49
CA ALA A 64 2.98 8.41 -11.29
C ALA A 64 1.58 8.17 -10.72
N GLN A 65 0.56 8.10 -11.57
CA GLN A 65 -0.81 7.77 -11.17
C GLN A 65 -0.92 6.37 -10.59
N ALA A 66 -0.26 5.38 -11.20
CA ALA A 66 -0.23 4.00 -10.72
C ALA A 66 0.43 3.90 -9.33
N TRP A 67 1.55 4.58 -9.12
CA TRP A 67 2.21 4.64 -7.81
C TRP A 67 1.32 5.29 -6.75
N ALA A 68 0.73 6.45 -7.06
CA ALA A 68 -0.21 7.10 -6.15
C ALA A 68 -1.40 6.19 -5.80
N ALA A 69 -1.91 5.40 -6.75
CA ALA A 69 -2.96 4.43 -6.50
C ALA A 69 -2.51 3.31 -5.56
N ARG A 70 -1.30 2.76 -5.77
CA ARG A 70 -0.69 1.75 -4.88
C ARG A 70 -0.53 2.30 -3.47
N ASP A 71 -0.11 3.54 -3.31
CA ASP A 71 0.06 4.16 -2.00
C ASP A 71 -1.26 4.38 -1.28
N ARG A 72 -2.31 4.84 -1.98
CA ARG A 72 -3.67 4.92 -1.42
C ARG A 72 -4.18 3.57 -0.93
N TYR A 73 -3.94 2.52 -1.71
CA TYR A 73 -4.30 1.15 -1.34
C TYR A 73 -3.56 0.70 -0.08
N ARG A 74 -2.23 0.86 -0.02
CA ARG A 74 -1.41 0.54 1.16
C ARG A 74 -1.88 1.30 2.39
N ALA A 75 -2.14 2.61 2.27
CA ALA A 75 -2.63 3.44 3.36
C ALA A 75 -4.01 2.97 3.86
N ARG A 76 -4.92 2.60 2.96
CA ARG A 76 -6.22 2.02 3.31
C ARG A 76 -6.04 0.71 4.09
N ASN A 77 -5.21 -0.20 3.60
CA ASN A 77 -4.96 -1.48 4.26
C ASN A 77 -4.36 -1.29 5.66
N ALA A 78 -3.41 -0.37 5.82
CA ALA A 78 -2.84 -0.06 7.13
C ALA A 78 -3.93 0.42 8.11
N ARG A 79 -4.87 1.27 7.66
CA ARG A 79 -6.01 1.71 8.49
C ARG A 79 -6.93 0.55 8.88
N LEU A 80 -7.24 -0.33 7.94
CA LEU A 80 -8.10 -1.49 8.19
C LEU A 80 -7.43 -2.49 9.14
N ALA A 81 -6.13 -2.74 8.97
CA ALA A 81 -5.35 -3.58 9.88
C ALA A 81 -5.38 -3.05 11.32
N ARG A 82 -5.18 -1.73 11.51
CA ARG A 82 -5.31 -1.10 12.83
C ARG A 82 -6.68 -1.31 13.46
N ARG A 83 -7.76 -1.08 12.70
CA ARG A 83 -9.13 -1.30 13.18
C ARG A 83 -9.42 -2.77 13.48
N ALA A 84 -8.85 -3.70 12.72
CA ALA A 84 -8.98 -5.12 12.97
C ALA A 84 -8.28 -5.52 14.28
N ALA A 85 -7.04 -5.07 14.48
CA ALA A 85 -6.28 -5.30 15.71
C ALA A 85 -6.98 -4.70 16.94
N GLU A 86 -7.53 -3.49 16.84
CA GLU A 86 -8.28 -2.87 17.95
C GLU A 86 -9.53 -3.69 18.32
N ARG A 87 -10.31 -4.14 17.33
CA ARG A 87 -11.49 -4.98 17.59
C ARG A 87 -11.10 -6.31 18.21
N ASP A 88 -10.01 -6.91 17.76
CA ASP A 88 -9.49 -8.16 18.31
C ASP A 88 -9.02 -7.99 19.77
N ALA A 89 -8.31 -6.90 20.06
CA ALA A 89 -7.94 -6.52 21.43
C ALA A 89 -9.16 -6.31 22.34
N ARG A 90 -10.23 -5.68 21.82
CA ARG A 90 -11.50 -5.53 22.58
C ARG A 90 -12.18 -6.88 22.83
N ARG A 91 -12.15 -7.81 21.87
CA ARG A 91 -12.71 -9.17 22.03
C ARG A 91 -11.94 -9.97 23.06
N THR A 92 -10.62 -10.01 22.95
CA THR A 92 -9.74 -10.71 23.91
C THR A 92 -9.87 -10.14 25.33
N ALA A 93 -9.95 -8.81 25.48
CA ALA A 93 -10.22 -8.17 26.77
C ALA A 93 -11.61 -8.53 27.34
N ALA A 94 -12.66 -8.55 26.51
CA ALA A 94 -14.00 -8.92 26.93
C ALA A 94 -14.09 -10.40 27.36
N ASP A 95 -13.43 -11.31 26.64
CA ASP A 95 -13.39 -12.72 27.02
C ASP A 95 -12.54 -12.96 28.28
N ALA A 96 -11.46 -12.20 28.50
CA ALA A 96 -10.69 -12.26 29.75
C ALA A 96 -11.51 -11.87 30.98
N GLY A 97 -12.48 -10.96 30.83
CA GLY A 97 -13.42 -10.54 31.88
C GLY A 97 -14.57 -11.51 32.15
N LYS A 98 -14.80 -12.51 31.28
CA LYS A 98 -15.82 -13.56 31.48
C LYS A 98 -15.35 -14.71 32.37
N ARG A 99 -14.18 -14.59 33.03
CA ARG A 99 -13.75 -15.55 34.06
C ARG A 99 -14.76 -15.56 35.21
N SER A 100 -15.55 -16.63 35.23
CA SER A 100 -16.61 -17.01 36.17
C SER A 100 -17.44 -15.84 36.73
N SER A 101 -18.50 -15.49 35.99
CA SER A 101 -19.61 -14.67 36.50
C SER A 101 -20.46 -15.39 37.56
N LEU A 102 -20.13 -16.62 37.93
CA LEU A 102 -20.85 -17.32 38.99
C LEU A 102 -20.42 -16.73 40.33
N PRO A 103 -21.35 -16.16 41.12
CA PRO A 103 -21.04 -15.71 42.47
C PRO A 103 -20.43 -16.87 43.24
N ALA A 104 -19.36 -16.64 44.01
CA ALA A 104 -18.64 -17.69 44.75
C ALA A 104 -19.58 -18.56 45.60
N ALA A 105 -20.65 -17.97 46.13
CA ALA A 105 -21.71 -18.67 46.85
C ALA A 105 -22.45 -19.72 46.00
N ALA A 106 -22.80 -19.40 44.75
CA ALA A 106 -23.46 -20.35 43.84
C ALA A 106 -22.50 -21.48 43.41
N ALA A 107 -21.21 -21.17 43.24
CA ALA A 107 -20.20 -22.17 42.91
C ALA A 107 -20.00 -23.16 44.07
N ALA A 108 -20.02 -22.66 45.31
CA ALA A 108 -19.96 -23.48 46.51
C ALA A 108 -21.19 -24.38 46.68
N ILE A 109 -22.40 -23.90 46.36
CA ILE A 109 -23.63 -24.71 46.40
C ILE A 109 -23.58 -25.83 45.36
N LEU A 110 -23.16 -25.54 44.14
CA LEU A 110 -23.00 -26.55 43.09
C LEU A 110 -21.93 -27.59 43.44
N ALA A 111 -20.80 -27.16 44.03
CA ALA A 111 -19.76 -28.08 44.50
C ALA A 111 -20.27 -29.06 45.57
N ARG A 112 -21.05 -28.55 46.54
CA ARG A 112 -21.70 -29.39 47.57
C ARG A 112 -22.75 -30.33 46.98
N ALA A 113 -23.55 -29.85 46.03
CA ALA A 113 -24.54 -30.68 45.34
C ALA A 113 -23.88 -31.81 44.55
N LYS A 114 -22.77 -31.52 43.85
CA LYS A 114 -21.99 -32.53 43.10
C LYS A 114 -21.36 -33.57 44.03
N ALA A 115 -20.80 -33.15 45.16
CA ALA A 115 -20.25 -34.07 46.16
C ALA A 115 -21.33 -34.99 46.77
N LYS A 116 -22.54 -34.44 47.01
CA LYS A 116 -23.67 -35.23 47.53
C LYS A 116 -24.25 -36.21 46.52
N ALA A 117 -24.20 -35.90 45.23
CA ALA A 117 -24.58 -36.82 44.16
C ALA A 117 -23.56 -37.97 44.03
N ALA A 118 -22.26 -37.65 43.99
CA ALA A 118 -21.21 -38.67 43.93
C ALA A 118 -21.20 -39.63 45.13
N GLY A 119 -21.60 -39.17 46.32
CA GLY A 119 -21.75 -40.02 47.51
C GLY A 119 -23.02 -40.87 47.55
N ARG A 120 -24.00 -40.66 46.66
CA ARG A 120 -25.21 -41.49 46.53
C ARG A 120 -25.06 -42.62 45.51
N ASP A 121 -24.04 -42.53 44.64
CA ASP A 121 -23.71 -43.53 43.61
C ASP A 121 -22.55 -44.46 44.03
N ALA A 122 -22.02 -44.31 45.26
CA ALA A 122 -21.08 -45.27 45.82
C ALA A 122 -21.85 -46.49 46.38
N PRO A 123 -21.50 -47.73 45.99
CA PRO A 123 -22.22 -48.95 46.35
C PRO A 123 -22.23 -49.27 47.84
#